data_AF-A0A367GHZ1-F1
#
_entry.id   AF-A0A367GHZ1-F1
#
_cell.length_a   1.000
_cell.length_b   1.000
_cell.length_c   1.000
_cell.angle_alpha   90.00
_cell.angle_beta   90.00
_cell.angle_gamma   90.00
#
_symmetry.space_group_name_H-M   'P 1'
#
loop_
_entity.id
_entity.type
_entity.pdbx_description
1 polymer ?
#
loop_
_entity_poly.entity_id
_entity_poly.type
_entity_poly.pdbx_seq_one_letter_code
_entity_poly.pdbx_strand_id
1 'polypeptide(L)'
;MSVTNKEKNFISAVVYLHNDGAQAVRFFKALNAVLDQHFEQYELVAVDDACADDTIPTLRDWAKALEKPLTILHLSLHQGRETAMNAGLDAAIGDYVYEFDSTQTPYPIELVFEAYRAAMAGSDIVSVCPRSTAGSSKMFYRVFNGNSHSAYKLRTDAFRLVSRRAINRVHASSETLPYRKAAYAASGLKMTDLEFDGRLTDNSGGRFALAMDSLALYTDAGYKLSAGIAIVMMFLALAELAYTLIIFCAGHPIEGWTTMMFVLTLGFAGLFAVLTIIIKYLSLLVDLVFKKQNYLIESIEKIQK
;
A
#
# COMPACT_ATOMS: atom_id res chain seq x y z
N MET A 1 -0.18 31.66 22.09
CA MET A 1 -1.39 31.25 22.85
C MET A 1 -1.20 29.78 23.19
N SER A 2 -0.90 29.44 24.44
CA SER A 2 -0.87 28.03 24.84
C SER A 2 -2.30 27.49 24.78
N VAL A 3 -2.51 26.43 24.00
CA VAL A 3 -3.80 25.73 23.96
C VAL A 3 -4.03 25.16 25.36
N THR A 4 -4.99 25.72 26.10
CA THR A 4 -5.22 25.40 27.52
C THR A 4 -5.92 24.06 27.76
N ASN A 5 -6.32 23.34 26.70
CA ASN A 5 -6.82 21.97 26.76
C ASN A 5 -6.13 21.14 25.68
N LYS A 6 -5.17 20.31 26.08
CA LYS A 6 -4.59 19.28 25.22
C LYS A 6 -5.58 18.12 25.07
N GLU A 7 -5.54 17.44 23.94
CA GLU A 7 -6.35 16.27 23.65
C GLU A 7 -5.88 15.07 24.48
N LYS A 8 -6.84 14.26 24.96
CA LYS A 8 -6.57 13.10 25.82
C LYS A 8 -6.31 11.81 25.07
N ASN A 9 -6.66 11.76 23.78
CA ASN A 9 -6.38 10.58 22.96
C ASN A 9 -4.87 10.38 22.87
N PHE A 10 -4.43 9.13 23.00
CA PHE A 10 -3.03 8.79 22.86
C PHE A 10 -2.68 8.71 21.37
N ILE A 11 -1.69 9.48 20.94
CA ILE A 11 -1.18 9.47 19.56
C ILE A 11 0.13 8.68 19.46
N SER A 12 0.23 7.79 18.47
CA SER A 12 1.54 7.28 18.01
C SER A 12 1.89 7.92 16.67
N ALA A 13 3.14 8.34 16.49
CA ALA A 13 3.62 8.76 15.18
C ALA A 13 4.73 7.84 14.70
N VAL A 14 4.41 7.04 13.67
CA VAL A 14 5.32 6.08 13.06
C VAL A 14 5.98 6.72 11.84
N VAL A 15 7.30 6.71 11.80
CA VAL A 15 8.11 7.37 10.77
C VAL A 15 9.10 6.37 10.19
N TYR A 16 9.06 6.20 8.87
CA TYR A 16 10.05 5.42 8.13
C TYR A 16 11.37 6.20 7.99
N LEU A 17 12.49 5.53 8.23
CA LEU A 17 13.84 6.07 8.04
C LEU A 17 14.70 5.14 7.19
N HIS A 18 15.38 5.73 6.19
CA HIS A 18 16.45 5.06 5.46
C HIS A 18 17.42 6.10 4.88
N ASN A 19 18.51 6.34 5.62
CA ASN A 19 19.57 7.28 5.25
C ASN A 19 19.08 8.73 5.02
N ASP A 20 18.28 9.25 5.96
CA ASP A 20 17.72 10.61 5.93
C ASP A 20 18.66 11.66 6.56
N GLY A 21 19.71 11.24 7.25
CA GLY A 21 20.68 12.06 7.97
C GLY A 21 20.03 13.16 8.82
N ALA A 22 20.52 14.40 8.66
CA ALA A 22 20.03 15.56 9.39
C ALA A 22 18.54 15.91 9.12
N GLN A 23 17.95 15.42 8.02
CA GLN A 23 16.53 15.67 7.71
C GLN A 23 15.62 14.95 8.71
N ALA A 24 15.98 13.75 9.16
CA ALA A 24 15.21 13.00 10.16
C ALA A 24 15.04 13.80 11.44
N VAL A 25 16.13 14.32 12.01
CA VAL A 25 16.09 15.10 13.26
C VAL A 25 15.25 16.37 13.10
N ARG A 26 15.33 17.06 11.95
CA ARG A 26 14.49 18.25 11.66
C ARG A 26 13.01 17.88 11.64
N PHE A 27 12.67 16.78 10.98
CA PHE A 27 11.31 16.26 10.89
C PHE A 27 10.75 15.92 12.28
N PHE A 28 11.47 15.10 13.05
CA PHE A 28 11.05 14.71 14.39
C PHE A 28 10.91 15.89 15.35
N LYS A 29 11.77 16.92 15.26
CA LYS A 29 11.62 18.16 16.04
C LYS A 29 10.32 18.89 15.71
N ALA A 30 10.01 19.07 14.43
CA ALA A 30 8.79 19.73 13.99
C ALA A 30 7.54 18.93 14.41
N LEU A 31 7.58 17.61 14.23
CA LEU A 31 6.51 16.70 14.62
C LEU A 31 6.30 16.72 16.14
N ASN A 32 7.36 16.61 16.94
CA ASN A 32 7.29 16.68 18.39
C ASN A 32 6.70 18.00 18.88
N ALA A 33 7.05 19.13 18.26
CA ALA A 33 6.50 20.43 18.63
C ALA A 33 4.99 20.50 18.41
N VAL A 34 4.48 19.98 17.29
CA VAL A 34 3.03 19.94 17.02
C VAL A 34 2.32 18.97 17.96
N LEU A 35 2.89 17.78 18.19
CA LEU A 35 2.27 16.80 19.06
C LEU A 35 2.23 17.27 20.52
N ASP A 36 3.33 17.84 21.02
CA ASP A 36 3.37 18.37 22.38
C ASP A 36 2.42 19.56 22.55
N GLN A 37 2.26 20.42 21.55
CA GLN A 37 1.32 21.52 21.63
C GLN A 37 -0.14 21.06 21.80
N HIS A 38 -0.51 19.90 21.24
CA HIS A 38 -1.90 19.50 21.08
C HIS A 38 -2.33 18.28 21.88
N PHE A 39 -1.42 17.40 22.34
CA PHE A 39 -1.78 16.11 22.97
C PHE A 39 -1.11 15.93 24.33
N GLU A 40 -1.87 15.41 25.32
CA GLU A 40 -1.33 15.10 26.66
C GLU A 40 -0.36 13.91 26.62
N GLN A 41 -0.68 12.91 25.81
CA GLN A 41 0.07 11.67 25.66
C GLN A 41 0.31 11.38 24.17
N TYR A 42 1.59 11.22 23.83
CA TYR A 42 2.01 10.77 22.52
C TYR A 42 3.33 10.02 22.61
N GLU A 43 3.62 9.24 21.59
CA GLU A 43 4.88 8.55 21.39
C GLU A 43 5.37 8.74 19.95
N LEU A 44 6.68 8.69 19.80
CA LEU A 44 7.34 8.72 18.51
C LEU A 44 7.91 7.32 18.25
N VAL A 45 7.69 6.78 17.06
CA VAL A 45 8.21 5.48 16.64
C VAL A 45 9.01 5.70 15.35
N ALA A 46 10.32 5.59 15.44
CA ALA A 46 11.23 5.60 14.30
C ALA A 46 11.47 4.16 13.85
N VAL A 47 11.22 3.86 12.58
CA VAL A 47 11.57 2.56 12.00
C VAL A 47 12.82 2.72 11.18
N ASP A 48 13.92 2.17 11.68
CA ASP A 48 15.22 2.12 11.03
C ASP A 48 15.29 0.92 10.08
N ASP A 49 15.16 1.18 8.77
CA ASP A 49 15.27 0.17 7.72
C ASP A 49 16.72 -0.04 7.28
N ALA A 50 17.58 -0.35 8.27
CA ALA A 50 19.02 -0.53 8.14
C ALA A 50 19.75 0.71 7.57
N CYS A 51 19.63 1.85 8.24
CA CYS A 51 20.41 3.05 7.95
C CYS A 51 21.91 2.77 8.12
N ALA A 52 22.71 3.24 7.17
CA ALA A 52 24.16 3.13 7.16
C ALA A 52 24.87 4.46 7.45
N ASP A 53 24.11 5.56 7.54
CA ASP A 53 24.60 6.91 7.78
C ASP A 53 24.46 7.35 9.25
N ASP A 54 24.54 8.66 9.51
CA ASP A 54 24.43 9.25 10.84
C ASP A 54 22.98 9.52 11.29
N THR A 55 21.96 9.01 10.57
CA THR A 55 20.54 9.20 10.91
C THR A 55 20.23 8.76 12.34
N ILE A 56 20.58 7.52 12.71
CA ILE A 56 20.25 6.95 14.01
C ILE A 56 21.06 7.58 15.15
N PRO A 57 22.39 7.73 15.05
CA PRO A 57 23.17 8.41 16.09
C PRO A 57 22.65 9.83 16.39
N THR A 58 22.38 10.63 15.36
CA THR A 58 21.91 12.02 15.53
C THR A 58 20.50 12.07 16.11
N LEU A 59 19.62 11.15 15.72
CA LEU A 59 18.27 11.03 16.28
C LEU A 59 18.32 10.61 17.75
N ARG A 60 19.16 9.63 18.11
CA ARG A 60 19.37 9.16 19.48
C ARG A 60 19.86 10.29 20.38
N ASP A 61 20.83 11.09 19.92
CA ASP A 61 21.36 12.20 20.70
C ASP A 61 20.34 13.29 20.95
N TRP A 62 19.51 13.61 19.96
CA TRP A 62 18.38 14.53 20.16
C TRP A 62 17.33 13.95 21.13
N ALA A 63 17.05 12.65 21.04
CA ALA A 63 16.01 11.99 21.82
C ALA A 63 16.29 11.98 23.33
N LYS A 64 17.55 12.07 23.76
CA LYS A 64 17.93 12.18 25.18
C LYS A 64 17.31 13.39 25.89
N ALA A 65 16.95 14.43 25.14
CA ALA A 65 16.34 15.65 25.67
C ALA A 65 14.80 15.61 25.68
N LEU A 66 14.16 14.57 25.14
CA LEU A 66 12.71 14.47 25.02
C LEU A 66 12.03 14.13 26.35
N GLU A 67 10.90 14.79 26.63
CA GLU A 67 10.05 14.42 27.76
C GLU A 67 9.16 13.21 27.46
N LYS A 68 8.81 13.00 26.19
CA LYS A 68 7.98 11.88 25.72
C LYS A 68 8.82 10.80 25.06
N PRO A 69 8.40 9.53 25.09
CA PRO A 69 9.23 8.43 24.60
C PRO A 69 9.42 8.47 23.08
N LEU A 70 10.65 8.20 22.65
CA LEU A 70 10.98 7.80 21.28
C LEU A 70 11.37 6.31 21.30
N THR A 71 10.67 5.50 20.51
CA THR A 71 11.03 4.11 20.25
C THR A 71 11.70 4.04 18.87
N ILE A 72 12.88 3.44 18.79
CA ILE A 72 13.57 3.14 17.53
C ILE A 72 13.51 1.62 17.32
N LEU A 73 12.90 1.21 16.21
CA LEU A 73 12.85 -0.18 15.76
C LEU A 73 13.94 -0.41 14.73
N HIS A 74 14.96 -1.18 15.08
CA HIS A 74 16.04 -1.55 14.17
C HIS A 74 15.68 -2.80 13.40
N LEU A 75 15.55 -2.69 12.09
CA LEU A 75 15.39 -3.83 11.21
C LEU A 75 16.75 -4.47 10.91
N SER A 76 16.81 -5.80 10.90
CA SER A 76 18.07 -6.55 10.74
C SER A 76 18.72 -6.39 9.36
N LEU A 77 17.95 -5.96 8.37
CA LEU A 77 18.35 -5.71 7.00
C LEU A 77 17.33 -4.79 6.35
N HIS A 78 17.74 -4.14 5.26
CA HIS A 78 16.86 -3.31 4.44
C HIS A 78 15.76 -4.18 3.82
N GLN A 79 14.54 -4.07 4.34
CA GLN A 79 13.36 -4.86 4.00
C GLN A 79 12.31 -4.05 3.24
N GLY A 80 12.57 -2.74 3.07
CA GLY A 80 11.75 -1.83 2.29
C GLY A 80 10.60 -1.22 3.10
N ARG A 81 10.14 -0.08 2.59
CA ARG A 81 9.22 0.83 3.28
C ARG A 81 7.92 0.21 3.79
N GLU A 82 7.23 -0.60 2.99
CA GLU A 82 5.94 -1.17 3.43
C GLU A 82 6.14 -2.17 4.59
N THR A 83 7.17 -3.00 4.51
CA THR A 83 7.56 -3.96 5.55
C THR A 83 7.97 -3.25 6.84
N ALA A 84 8.79 -2.21 6.73
CA ALA A 84 9.24 -1.39 7.86
C ALA A 84 8.07 -0.69 8.55
N MET A 85 7.20 -0.05 7.80
CA MET A 85 6.03 0.60 8.37
C MET A 85 5.05 -0.38 9.03
N ASN A 86 4.91 -1.61 8.52
CA ASN A 86 4.13 -2.64 9.21
C ASN A 86 4.72 -2.96 10.60
N ALA A 87 6.05 -3.12 10.70
CA ALA A 87 6.70 -3.32 12.00
C ALA A 87 6.47 -2.13 12.96
N GLY A 88 6.49 -0.90 12.43
CA GLY A 88 6.19 0.31 13.19
C GLY A 88 4.73 0.38 13.67
N LEU A 89 3.78 -0.02 12.83
CA LEU A 89 2.36 -0.08 13.19
C LEU A 89 2.09 -1.13 14.29
N ASP A 90 2.76 -2.28 14.21
CA ASP A 90 2.65 -3.36 15.20
C ASP A 90 3.22 -2.94 16.57
N ALA A 91 4.23 -2.05 16.59
CA ALA A 91 4.80 -1.52 17.83
C ALA A 91 4.03 -0.32 18.41
N ALA A 92 3.25 0.40 17.59
CA ALA A 92 2.53 1.60 17.99
C ALA A 92 1.32 1.26 18.89
N ILE A 93 1.10 2.01 19.97
CA ILE A 93 0.04 1.72 20.97
C ILE A 93 -1.08 2.78 21.11
N GLY A 94 -0.97 3.93 20.45
CA GLY A 94 -1.94 5.03 20.53
C GLY A 94 -3.34 4.74 19.94
N ASP A 95 -4.34 5.49 20.34
CA ASP A 95 -5.71 5.45 19.80
C ASP A 95 -5.76 5.84 18.32
N TYR A 96 -4.86 6.73 17.91
CA TYR A 96 -4.64 7.13 16.53
C TYR A 96 -3.15 7.06 16.19
N VAL A 97 -2.86 6.61 14.98
CA VAL A 97 -1.49 6.43 14.51
C VAL A 97 -1.27 7.26 13.25
N TYR A 98 -0.29 8.15 13.29
CA TYR A 98 0.23 8.80 12.09
C TYR A 98 1.22 7.88 11.38
N GLU A 99 1.08 7.78 10.07
CA GLU A 99 1.99 7.07 9.18
C GLU A 99 2.74 8.06 8.30
N PHE A 100 4.04 8.20 8.55
CA PHE A 100 4.94 9.03 7.75
C PHE A 100 5.87 8.13 6.93
N ASP A 101 5.56 8.02 5.65
CA ASP A 101 6.33 7.25 4.66
C ASP A 101 7.68 7.93 4.28
N SER A 102 7.91 9.17 4.71
CA SER A 102 9.12 9.96 4.44
C SER A 102 9.27 11.10 5.45
N THR A 103 10.51 11.52 5.71
CA THR A 103 10.86 12.70 6.51
C THR A 103 10.71 14.04 5.74
N GLN A 104 10.34 13.99 4.45
CA GLN A 104 10.08 15.18 3.66
C GLN A 104 8.73 15.81 4.03
N THR A 105 8.74 17.13 4.20
CA THR A 105 7.56 17.93 4.56
C THR A 105 7.21 18.93 3.44
N PRO A 106 6.65 18.47 2.30
CA PRO A 106 6.16 19.37 1.26
C PRO A 106 4.83 20.06 1.63
N TYR A 107 4.37 19.86 2.87
CA TYR A 107 3.10 20.35 3.41
C TYR A 107 3.36 21.18 4.69
N PRO A 108 2.45 22.12 5.04
CA PRO A 108 2.48 22.81 6.33
C PRO A 108 2.33 21.81 7.49
N ILE A 109 3.17 21.90 8.52
CA ILE A 109 3.18 20.94 9.64
C ILE A 109 1.87 20.97 10.44
N GLU A 110 1.13 22.07 10.35
CA GLU A 110 -0.19 22.27 10.97
C GLU A 110 -1.22 21.24 10.45
N LEU A 111 -1.05 20.72 9.23
CA LEU A 111 -1.90 19.67 8.66
C LEU A 111 -1.89 18.39 9.49
N VAL A 112 -0.85 18.14 10.30
CA VAL A 112 -0.83 17.02 11.23
C VAL A 112 -2.02 17.14 12.18
N PHE A 113 -2.20 18.29 12.83
CA PHE A 113 -3.34 18.51 13.72
C PHE A 113 -4.67 18.63 12.97
N GLU A 114 -4.68 19.17 11.75
CA GLU A 114 -5.91 19.19 10.92
C GLU A 114 -6.41 17.79 10.57
N ALA A 115 -5.49 16.86 10.28
CA ALA A 115 -5.83 15.47 10.04
C ALA A 115 -6.50 14.84 11.26
N TYR A 116 -6.03 15.14 12.48
CA TYR A 116 -6.69 14.72 13.71
C TYR A 116 -8.09 15.32 13.87
N ARG A 117 -8.27 16.62 13.61
CA ARG A 117 -9.60 17.25 13.65
C ARG A 117 -10.58 16.60 12.68
N ALA A 118 -10.11 16.26 11.48
CA ALA A 118 -10.92 15.53 10.50
C ALA A 118 -11.26 14.10 10.96
N ALA A 119 -10.35 13.42 11.67
CA ALA A 119 -10.63 12.12 12.27
C ALA A 119 -11.70 12.22 13.37
N MET A 120 -11.61 13.23 14.23
CA MET A 120 -12.63 13.53 15.25
C MET A 120 -14.00 13.88 14.67
N ALA A 121 -14.06 14.38 13.42
CA ALA A 121 -15.32 14.56 12.68
C ALA A 121 -15.94 13.24 12.16
N GLY A 122 -15.40 12.09 12.60
CA GLY A 122 -15.96 10.76 12.40
C GLY A 122 -15.30 9.93 11.30
N SER A 123 -14.13 10.35 10.79
CA SER A 123 -13.37 9.59 9.81
C SER A 123 -12.32 8.72 10.49
N ASP A 124 -12.24 7.45 10.11
CA ASP A 124 -11.24 6.53 10.67
C ASP A 124 -9.87 6.70 10.04
N ILE A 125 -9.85 7.16 8.79
CA ILE A 125 -8.64 7.22 7.97
C ILE A 125 -8.63 8.59 7.30
N VAL A 126 -7.62 9.39 7.60
CA VAL A 126 -7.43 10.71 7.01
C VAL A 126 -6.12 10.72 6.25
N SER A 127 -6.18 10.95 4.94
CA SER A 127 -5.00 11.02 4.08
C SER A 127 -4.71 12.46 3.69
N VAL A 128 -3.45 12.88 3.76
CA VAL A 128 -3.05 14.23 3.35
C VAL A 128 -2.38 14.15 1.99
N CYS A 129 -3.03 14.70 0.97
CA CYS A 129 -2.65 14.55 -0.43
C CYS A 129 -2.33 15.90 -1.09
N PRO A 130 -1.36 15.98 -2.01
CA PRO A 130 -1.20 17.17 -2.84
C PRO A 130 -2.37 17.28 -3.84
N ARG A 131 -2.78 18.51 -4.16
CA ARG A 131 -3.80 18.75 -5.21
C ARG A 131 -3.37 18.22 -6.57
N SER A 132 -2.07 18.25 -6.86
CA SER A 132 -1.50 17.77 -8.12
C SER A 132 -0.49 16.66 -7.91
N THR A 133 -0.76 15.48 -8.49
CA THR A 133 0.20 14.37 -8.60
C THR A 133 0.90 14.37 -9.96
N ALA A 134 2.23 14.34 -9.95
CA ALA A 134 3.04 14.19 -11.17
C ALA A 134 3.29 12.69 -11.45
N GLY A 135 3.34 12.30 -12.73
CA GLY A 135 3.99 11.04 -13.16
C GLY A 135 3.16 9.76 -13.28
N SER A 136 3.89 8.67 -13.54
CA SER A 136 3.49 7.31 -13.97
C SER A 136 2.46 6.61 -13.07
N SER A 137 2.30 7.05 -11.83
CA SER A 137 1.33 6.52 -10.87
C SER A 137 -0.12 6.68 -11.33
N LYS A 138 -0.41 7.62 -12.25
CA LYS A 138 -1.77 7.82 -12.81
C LYS A 138 -2.31 6.59 -13.53
N MET A 139 -1.48 5.85 -14.27
CA MET A 139 -1.91 4.64 -14.97
C MET A 139 -2.22 3.52 -13.98
N PHE A 140 -1.32 3.30 -13.01
CA PHE A 140 -1.53 2.33 -11.93
C PHE A 140 -2.82 2.60 -11.15
N TYR A 141 -2.99 3.83 -10.65
CA TYR A 141 -4.20 4.21 -9.92
C TYR A 141 -5.45 4.08 -10.79
N ARG A 142 -5.37 4.33 -12.10
CA ARG A 142 -6.52 4.13 -13.00
C ARG A 142 -6.91 2.66 -13.11
N VAL A 143 -5.93 1.75 -13.24
CA VAL A 143 -6.19 0.30 -13.33
C VAL A 143 -6.71 -0.25 -12.01
N PHE A 144 -6.07 0.11 -10.89
CA PHE A 144 -6.48 -0.30 -9.56
C PHE A 144 -7.88 0.21 -9.22
N ASN A 145 -8.11 1.53 -9.32
CA ASN A 145 -9.40 2.15 -8.97
C ASN A 145 -10.54 1.74 -9.92
N GLY A 146 -10.23 1.28 -11.14
CA GLY A 146 -11.23 0.81 -12.09
C GLY A 146 -11.68 -0.63 -11.84
N ASN A 147 -10.85 -1.43 -11.16
CA ASN A 147 -11.11 -2.86 -10.95
C ASN A 147 -11.30 -3.22 -9.47
N SER A 148 -10.94 -2.33 -8.54
CA SER A 148 -11.25 -2.49 -7.13
C SER A 148 -12.73 -2.18 -6.90
N HIS A 149 -13.43 -3.07 -6.21
CA HIS A 149 -14.79 -2.81 -5.71
C HIS A 149 -14.78 -1.89 -4.46
N SER A 150 -13.67 -1.19 -4.22
CA SER A 150 -13.52 -0.28 -3.09
C SER A 150 -14.24 1.02 -3.34
N ALA A 151 -14.90 1.56 -2.31
CA ALA A 151 -15.51 2.88 -2.34
C ALA A 151 -14.49 4.02 -2.48
N TYR A 152 -13.18 3.74 -2.32
CA TYR A 152 -12.14 4.77 -2.28
C TYR A 152 -11.12 4.66 -3.40
N LYS A 153 -10.75 5.81 -3.96
CA LYS A 153 -9.73 5.92 -5.02
C LYS A 153 -8.36 6.12 -4.39
N LEU A 154 -7.43 5.24 -4.70
CA LEU A 154 -6.03 5.40 -4.30
C LEU A 154 -5.43 6.69 -4.87
N ARG A 155 -4.74 7.44 -4.01
CA ARG A 155 -3.95 8.62 -4.34
C ARG A 155 -2.57 8.52 -3.73
N THR A 156 -1.66 9.37 -4.20
CA THR A 156 -0.38 9.59 -3.52
C THR A 156 -0.61 10.58 -2.40
N ASP A 157 -0.48 10.12 -1.17
CA ASP A 157 -0.51 10.91 0.06
C ASP A 157 0.91 11.16 0.57
N ALA A 158 1.07 12.25 1.32
CA ALA A 158 2.30 12.60 2.02
C ALA A 158 2.39 11.89 3.38
N PHE A 159 1.26 11.81 4.08
CA PHE A 159 1.10 11.04 5.32
C PHE A 159 -0.38 10.69 5.56
N ARG A 160 -0.64 9.79 6.50
CA ARG A 160 -2.00 9.43 6.95
C ARG A 160 -2.11 9.50 8.47
N LEU A 161 -3.33 9.68 8.92
CA LEU A 161 -3.75 9.39 10.29
C LEU A 161 -4.79 8.27 10.24
N VAL A 162 -4.58 7.24 11.04
CA VAL A 162 -5.41 6.03 11.05
C VAL A 162 -5.85 5.74 12.47
N SER A 163 -7.14 5.47 12.68
CA SER A 163 -7.66 5.05 13.98
C SER A 163 -7.19 3.63 14.32
N ARG A 164 -7.01 3.33 15.61
CA ARG A 164 -6.70 1.97 16.08
C ARG A 164 -7.71 0.95 15.58
N ARG A 165 -8.99 1.35 15.45
CA ARG A 165 -10.06 0.55 14.87
C ARG A 165 -9.77 0.17 13.41
N ALA A 166 -9.29 1.10 12.60
CA ALA A 166 -8.93 0.83 11.21
C ALA A 166 -7.72 -0.10 11.09
N ILE A 167 -6.69 0.12 11.89
CA ILE A 167 -5.50 -0.76 11.95
C ILE A 167 -5.95 -2.19 12.30
N ASN A 168 -6.67 -2.37 13.42
CA ASN A 168 -7.10 -3.69 13.88
C ASN A 168 -8.02 -4.40 12.88
N ARG A 169 -8.91 -3.67 12.19
CA ARG A 169 -9.77 -4.26 11.15
C ARG A 169 -8.97 -4.76 9.96
N VAL A 170 -7.99 -3.97 9.53
CA VAL A 170 -7.13 -4.31 8.40
C VAL A 170 -6.27 -5.52 8.73
N HIS A 171 -5.62 -5.54 9.91
CA HIS A 171 -4.88 -6.72 10.39
C HIS A 171 -5.76 -7.98 10.52
N ALA A 172 -7.02 -7.83 10.92
CA ALA A 172 -7.95 -8.97 10.98
C ALA A 172 -8.34 -9.51 9.58
N SER A 173 -8.30 -8.67 8.55
CA SER A 173 -8.63 -9.05 7.17
C SER A 173 -7.46 -9.66 6.40
N SER A 174 -6.23 -9.23 6.70
CA SER A 174 -5.02 -9.78 6.11
C SER A 174 -3.85 -9.62 7.09
N GLU A 175 -3.19 -10.72 7.42
CA GLU A 175 -2.00 -10.72 8.29
C GLU A 175 -0.80 -10.05 7.61
N THR A 176 -0.82 -9.94 6.28
CA THR A 176 0.19 -9.24 5.49
C THR A 176 -0.44 -8.06 4.76
N LEU A 177 0.24 -6.92 4.80
CA LEU A 177 -0.17 -5.73 4.05
C LEU A 177 0.88 -5.45 2.99
N PRO A 178 0.82 -6.11 1.80
CA PRO A 178 1.72 -5.80 0.70
C PRO A 178 1.65 -4.32 0.32
N TYR A 179 0.45 -3.73 0.48
CA TYR A 179 0.24 -2.30 0.29
C TYR A 179 -0.85 -1.76 1.20
N ARG A 180 -0.43 -1.04 2.24
CA ARG A 180 -1.34 -0.54 3.29
C ARG A 180 -2.49 0.29 2.73
N LYS A 181 -2.25 1.08 1.67
CA LYS A 181 -3.29 1.94 1.06
C LYS A 181 -4.44 1.13 0.46
N ALA A 182 -4.13 0.04 -0.22
CA ALA A 182 -5.15 -0.84 -0.80
C ALA A 182 -5.97 -1.52 0.30
N ALA A 183 -5.30 -2.00 1.35
CA ALA A 183 -5.97 -2.65 2.46
C ALA A 183 -6.88 -1.69 3.25
N TYR A 184 -6.44 -0.45 3.48
CA TYR A 184 -7.27 0.60 4.05
C TYR A 184 -8.49 0.86 3.17
N ALA A 185 -8.31 1.00 1.85
CA ALA A 185 -9.42 1.23 0.93
C ALA A 185 -10.41 0.04 0.91
N ALA A 186 -9.92 -1.18 1.11
CA ALA A 186 -10.75 -2.40 1.20
C ALA A 186 -11.46 -2.55 2.56
N SER A 187 -11.03 -1.86 3.61
CA SER A 187 -11.60 -1.97 4.97
C SER A 187 -13.06 -1.48 5.10
N GLY A 188 -13.55 -0.73 4.11
CA GLY A 188 -14.89 -0.14 4.09
C GLY A 188 -15.14 0.95 5.13
N LEU A 189 -14.10 1.41 5.85
CA LEU A 189 -14.20 2.48 6.83
C LEU A 189 -14.25 3.87 6.17
N LYS A 190 -14.76 4.86 6.92
CA LYS A 190 -14.89 6.22 6.41
C LYS A 190 -13.50 6.85 6.23
N MET A 191 -13.22 7.28 5.01
CA MET A 191 -11.97 7.94 4.63
C MET A 191 -12.20 9.42 4.30
N THR A 192 -11.22 10.27 4.55
CA THR A 192 -11.24 11.69 4.14
C THR A 192 -9.88 12.12 3.65
N ASP A 193 -9.85 12.86 2.54
CA ASP A 193 -8.65 13.50 2.03
C ASP A 193 -8.57 14.96 2.52
N LEU A 194 -7.42 15.38 3.03
CA LEU A 194 -7.06 16.79 3.16
C LEU A 194 -6.09 17.15 2.04
N GLU A 195 -6.34 18.26 1.36
CA GLU A 195 -5.54 18.66 0.21
C GLU A 195 -4.63 19.85 0.52
N PHE A 196 -3.38 19.80 0.03
CA PHE A 196 -2.43 20.90 0.15
C PHE A 196 -1.84 21.33 -1.20
N ASP A 197 -1.43 22.59 -1.26
CA ASP A 197 -0.72 23.17 -2.41
C ASP A 197 0.76 22.80 -2.31
N GLY A 198 1.13 21.70 -2.96
CA GLY A 198 2.50 21.21 -3.03
C GLY A 198 2.66 20.12 -4.08
N ARG A 199 3.90 19.69 -4.31
CA ARG A 199 4.22 18.55 -5.18
C ARG A 199 4.99 17.52 -4.38
N LEU A 200 4.55 16.27 -4.45
CA LEU A 200 5.35 15.14 -4.02
C LEU A 200 6.25 14.72 -5.19
N THR A 201 7.55 14.98 -5.08
CA THR A 201 8.55 14.34 -5.93
C THR A 201 8.80 12.96 -5.37
N ASP A 202 8.03 12.00 -5.87
CA ASP A 202 8.20 10.61 -5.52
C ASP A 202 9.34 10.01 -6.36
N ASN A 203 10.49 9.80 -5.73
CA ASN A 203 11.69 9.26 -6.37
C ASN A 203 11.97 7.80 -5.96
N SER A 204 10.97 7.07 -5.44
CA SER A 204 11.15 5.67 -5.07
C SER A 204 11.00 4.75 -6.29
N GLY A 205 12.13 4.31 -6.84
CA GLY A 205 12.17 3.12 -7.70
C GLY A 205 11.65 1.90 -6.93
N GLY A 206 10.87 1.04 -7.59
CA GLY A 206 10.34 -0.19 -6.98
C GLY A 206 8.83 -0.24 -6.79
N ARG A 207 8.12 0.89 -6.97
CA ARG A 207 6.64 0.91 -6.87
C ARG A 207 5.94 -0.01 -7.88
N PHE A 208 6.54 -0.31 -9.02
CA PHE A 208 5.89 -1.13 -10.06
C PHE A 208 5.71 -2.59 -9.63
N ALA A 209 6.73 -3.18 -8.99
CA ALA A 209 6.62 -4.54 -8.47
C ALA A 209 5.59 -4.63 -7.33
N LEU A 210 5.70 -3.73 -6.34
CA LEU A 210 4.73 -3.64 -5.24
C LEU A 210 3.30 -3.36 -5.73
N ALA A 211 3.15 -2.51 -6.76
CA ALA A 211 1.89 -2.22 -7.41
C ALA A 211 1.32 -3.44 -8.14
N MET A 212 2.16 -4.18 -8.88
CA MET A 212 1.76 -5.42 -9.53
C MET A 212 1.34 -6.48 -8.53
N ASP A 213 2.10 -6.65 -7.45
CA ASP A 213 1.78 -7.60 -6.38
C ASP A 213 0.46 -7.21 -5.70
N SER A 214 0.26 -5.91 -5.43
CA SER A 214 -1.00 -5.40 -4.87
C SER A 214 -2.19 -5.54 -5.82
N LEU A 215 -1.97 -5.34 -7.12
CA LEU A 215 -2.99 -5.52 -8.14
C LEU A 215 -3.36 -7.00 -8.28
N ALA A 216 -2.40 -7.91 -8.21
CA ALA A 216 -2.65 -9.34 -8.20
C ALA A 216 -3.38 -9.80 -6.93
N LEU A 217 -3.07 -9.19 -5.79
CA LEU A 217 -3.54 -9.62 -4.47
C LEU A 217 -4.91 -9.04 -4.06
N TYR A 218 -5.20 -7.80 -4.43
CA TYR A 218 -6.44 -7.13 -4.06
C TYR A 218 -7.45 -7.01 -5.19
N THR A 219 -7.10 -7.46 -6.40
CA THR A 219 -7.95 -7.29 -7.58
C THR A 219 -7.97 -8.57 -8.41
N ASP A 220 -9.15 -8.95 -8.90
CA ASP A 220 -9.30 -10.00 -9.91
C ASP A 220 -8.72 -9.61 -11.29
N ALA A 221 -7.88 -8.57 -11.39
CA ALA A 221 -7.43 -8.01 -12.66
C ALA A 221 -6.64 -9.04 -13.49
N GLY A 222 -5.75 -9.80 -12.84
CA GLY A 222 -5.00 -10.88 -13.51
C GLY A 222 -5.92 -11.99 -14.04
N TYR A 223 -6.88 -12.41 -13.23
CA TYR A 223 -7.92 -13.37 -13.63
C TYR A 223 -8.79 -12.84 -14.77
N LYS A 224 -9.31 -11.61 -14.67
CA LYS A 224 -10.18 -10.98 -15.68
C LYS A 224 -9.45 -10.78 -17.00
N LEU A 225 -8.16 -10.42 -16.98
CA LEU A 225 -7.33 -10.32 -18.17
C LEU A 225 -7.15 -11.69 -18.83
N SER A 226 -6.77 -12.70 -18.04
CA SER A 226 -6.58 -14.07 -18.53
C SER A 226 -7.89 -14.66 -19.09
N ALA A 227 -9.00 -14.48 -18.37
CA ALA A 227 -10.33 -14.88 -18.81
C ALA A 227 -10.76 -14.14 -20.08
N GLY A 228 -10.45 -12.85 -20.20
CA GLY A 228 -10.70 -12.07 -21.41
C GLY A 228 -9.95 -12.61 -22.62
N ILE A 229 -8.65 -12.91 -22.48
CA ILE A 229 -7.86 -13.55 -23.54
C ILE A 229 -8.45 -14.91 -23.91
N ALA A 230 -8.81 -15.74 -22.92
CA ALA A 230 -9.41 -17.04 -23.18
C ALA A 230 -10.75 -16.94 -23.94
N ILE A 231 -11.61 -15.98 -23.59
CA ILE A 231 -12.89 -15.74 -24.29
C ILE A 231 -12.65 -15.28 -25.73
N VAL A 232 -11.72 -14.35 -25.96
CA VAL A 232 -11.38 -13.90 -27.32
C VAL A 232 -10.82 -15.05 -28.15
N MET A 233 -9.91 -15.85 -27.59
CA MET A 233 -9.36 -17.03 -28.25
C MET A 233 -10.44 -18.08 -28.55
N MET A 234 -11.42 -18.27 -27.65
CA MET A 234 -12.57 -19.14 -27.87
C MET A 234 -13.43 -18.65 -29.05
N PHE A 235 -13.67 -17.35 -29.18
CA PHE A 235 -14.40 -16.81 -30.34
C PHE A 235 -13.63 -16.95 -31.65
N LEU A 236 -12.31 -16.72 -31.64
CA LEU A 236 -11.47 -16.96 -32.81
C LEU A 236 -11.48 -18.43 -33.23
N ALA A 237 -11.40 -19.34 -32.26
CA ALA A 237 -11.52 -20.78 -32.47
C ALA A 237 -12.88 -21.17 -33.07
N LEU A 238 -13.98 -20.61 -32.57
CA LEU A 238 -15.31 -20.84 -33.14
C LEU A 238 -15.45 -20.27 -34.55
N ALA A 239 -14.86 -19.11 -34.83
CA ALA A 239 -14.86 -18.51 -36.17
C ALA A 239 -14.05 -19.35 -37.17
N GLU A 240 -12.88 -19.84 -36.76
CA GLU A 240 -12.06 -20.77 -37.54
C GLU A 240 -12.80 -22.09 -37.81
N LEU A 241 -13.47 -22.65 -36.79
CA LEU A 241 -14.29 -23.84 -36.92
C LEU A 241 -15.43 -23.62 -37.93
N ALA A 242 -16.16 -22.50 -37.81
CA ALA A 242 -17.24 -22.16 -38.74
C ALA A 242 -16.73 -21.99 -40.17
N TYR A 243 -15.62 -21.28 -40.36
CA TYR A 243 -14.98 -21.11 -41.67
C TYR A 243 -14.58 -22.46 -42.29
N THR A 244 -13.97 -23.33 -41.49
CA THR A 244 -13.56 -24.67 -41.92
C THR A 244 -14.77 -25.53 -42.32
N LEU A 245 -15.86 -25.49 -41.55
CA LEU A 245 -17.10 -26.19 -41.88
C LEU A 245 -17.76 -25.65 -43.15
N ILE A 246 -17.74 -24.32 -43.37
CA ILE A 246 -18.26 -23.71 -44.58
C ILE A 246 -17.47 -24.19 -45.81
N ILE A 247 -16.14 -24.20 -45.76
CA ILE A 247 -15.29 -24.69 -46.86
C ILE A 247 -15.55 -26.18 -47.13
N PHE A 248 -15.67 -26.98 -46.07
CA PHE A 248 -15.97 -28.40 -46.18
C PHE A 248 -17.32 -28.63 -46.88
N CYS A 249 -18.36 -27.91 -46.48
CA CYS A 249 -19.69 -28.00 -47.09
C CYS A 249 -19.75 -27.40 -48.51
N ALA A 250 -18.92 -26.39 -48.81
CA ALA A 250 -18.83 -25.76 -50.13
C ALA A 250 -18.08 -26.63 -51.18
N GLY A 251 -17.53 -27.78 -50.78
CA GLY A 251 -16.93 -28.74 -51.72
C GLY A 251 -15.54 -28.37 -52.23
N HIS A 252 -14.84 -27.42 -51.58
CA HIS A 252 -13.44 -27.10 -51.84
C HIS A 252 -12.49 -27.49 -50.68
N PRO A 253 -12.56 -28.71 -50.10
CA PRO A 253 -11.67 -29.08 -49.03
C PRO A 253 -10.24 -29.30 -49.58
N ILE A 254 -9.29 -28.53 -49.06
CA ILE A 254 -7.86 -28.86 -49.19
C ILE A 254 -7.62 -30.11 -48.34
N GLU A 255 -7.04 -31.16 -48.95
CA GLU A 255 -6.82 -32.44 -48.28
C GLU A 255 -6.02 -32.27 -46.98
N GLY A 256 -6.51 -32.88 -45.89
CA GLY A 256 -5.86 -32.85 -44.57
C GLY A 256 -5.89 -31.52 -43.82
N TRP A 257 -6.18 -30.39 -44.48
CA TRP A 257 -6.20 -29.07 -43.84
C TRP A 257 -7.36 -28.92 -42.84
N THR A 258 -8.55 -29.41 -43.21
CA THR A 258 -9.76 -29.31 -42.37
C THR A 258 -9.61 -30.10 -41.07
N THR A 259 -9.08 -31.32 -41.14
CA THR A 259 -8.87 -32.18 -39.96
C THR A 259 -7.73 -31.65 -39.08
N MET A 260 -6.67 -31.11 -39.70
CA MET A 260 -5.56 -30.48 -38.96
C MET A 260 -6.01 -29.23 -38.20
N MET A 261 -6.75 -28.32 -38.85
CA MET A 261 -7.28 -27.13 -38.17
C MET A 261 -8.26 -27.52 -37.07
N PHE A 262 -9.18 -28.45 -37.31
CA PHE A 262 -10.10 -28.90 -36.27
C PHE A 262 -9.39 -29.40 -34.99
N VAL A 263 -8.35 -30.23 -35.14
CA VAL A 263 -7.55 -30.74 -34.02
C VAL A 263 -6.78 -29.61 -33.33
N LEU A 264 -6.17 -28.69 -34.10
CA LEU A 264 -5.45 -27.54 -33.55
C LEU A 264 -6.38 -26.62 -32.75
N THR A 265 -7.52 -26.24 -33.32
CA THR A 265 -8.51 -25.37 -32.69
C THR A 265 -9.03 -25.99 -31.38
N LEU A 266 -9.39 -27.27 -31.39
CA LEU A 266 -9.86 -27.97 -30.20
C LEU A 266 -8.75 -28.14 -29.14
N GLY A 267 -7.53 -28.43 -29.58
CA GLY A 267 -6.35 -28.57 -28.72
C GLY A 267 -5.99 -27.26 -28.02
N PHE A 268 -5.95 -26.14 -28.75
CA PHE A 268 -5.69 -24.83 -28.17
C PHE A 268 -6.81 -24.38 -27.23
N ALA A 269 -8.08 -24.60 -27.59
CA ALA A 269 -9.21 -24.29 -26.71
C ALA A 269 -9.12 -25.06 -25.37
N GLY A 270 -8.80 -26.36 -25.42
CA GLY A 270 -8.58 -27.17 -24.22
C GLY A 270 -7.40 -26.69 -23.38
N LEU A 271 -6.28 -26.34 -24.02
CA LEU A 271 -5.08 -25.83 -23.34
C LEU A 271 -5.35 -24.52 -22.61
N PHE A 272 -6.05 -23.57 -23.23
CA PHE A 272 -6.43 -22.30 -22.60
C PHE A 272 -7.42 -22.51 -21.44
N ALA A 273 -8.35 -23.45 -21.55
CA ALA A 273 -9.28 -23.78 -20.48
C ALA A 273 -8.55 -24.34 -19.24
N VAL A 274 -7.63 -25.29 -19.44
CA VAL A 274 -6.81 -25.85 -18.35
C VAL A 274 -5.93 -24.77 -17.72
N LEU A 275 -5.29 -23.91 -18.52
CA LEU A 275 -4.47 -22.82 -18.02
C LEU A 275 -5.26 -21.84 -17.17
N THR A 276 -6.51 -21.54 -17.56
CA THR A 276 -7.41 -20.67 -16.78
C THR A 276 -7.74 -21.28 -15.42
N ILE A 277 -8.00 -22.59 -15.36
CA ILE A 277 -8.24 -23.32 -14.11
C ILE A 277 -6.98 -23.27 -13.22
N ILE A 278 -5.80 -23.54 -13.78
CA ILE A 278 -4.52 -23.47 -13.05
C ILE A 278 -4.31 -22.07 -12.47
N ILE A 279 -4.53 -21.01 -13.25
CA ILE A 279 -4.39 -19.63 -12.77
C ILE A 279 -5.38 -19.34 -11.63
N LYS A 280 -6.61 -19.85 -11.70
CA LYS A 280 -7.59 -19.68 -10.60
C LYS A 280 -7.14 -20.38 -9.32
N TYR A 281 -6.62 -21.60 -9.42
CA TYR A 281 -6.09 -22.31 -8.25
C TYR A 281 -4.82 -21.66 -7.72
N LEU A 282 -3.94 -21.15 -8.58
CA LEU A 282 -2.75 -20.41 -8.16
C LEU A 282 -3.15 -19.12 -7.41
N SER A 283 -4.15 -18.38 -7.90
CA SER A 283 -4.71 -17.22 -7.20
C SER A 283 -5.26 -17.60 -5.82
N LEU A 284 -5.99 -18.72 -5.70
CA LEU A 284 -6.49 -19.20 -4.41
C LEU A 284 -5.37 -19.64 -3.47
N LEU A 285 -4.30 -20.25 -3.98
CA LEU A 285 -3.13 -20.63 -3.18
C LEU A 285 -2.37 -19.41 -2.70
N VAL A 286 -2.21 -18.39 -3.55
CA VAL A 286 -1.67 -17.08 -3.18
C VAL A 286 -2.49 -16.53 -2.01
N ASP A 287 -3.81 -16.47 -2.13
CA ASP A 287 -4.70 -16.00 -1.04
C ASP A 287 -4.54 -16.80 0.26
N LEU A 288 -4.29 -18.11 0.18
CA LEU A 288 -4.16 -19.01 1.33
C LEU A 288 -2.76 -18.96 2.00
N VAL A 289 -1.69 -18.72 1.24
CA VAL A 289 -0.30 -18.77 1.74
C VAL A 289 0.12 -17.48 2.44
N PHE A 290 -0.59 -16.36 2.22
CA PHE A 290 -0.23 -15.04 2.77
C PHE A 290 -0.48 -14.84 4.29
N LYS A 291 -0.45 -15.92 5.09
CA LYS A 291 -0.47 -15.91 6.57
C LYS A 291 0.91 -15.95 7.22
N LYS A 292 1.84 -15.09 6.79
CA LYS A 292 3.13 -15.00 7.50
C LYS A 292 3.70 -13.59 7.50
N GLN A 293 3.71 -12.97 8.68
CA GLN A 293 4.57 -11.81 8.96
C GLN A 293 6.03 -12.21 8.73
N ASN A 294 6.73 -11.50 7.86
CA ASN A 294 8.19 -11.62 7.73
C ASN A 294 8.79 -10.21 7.71
N TYR A 295 8.90 -9.61 8.88
CA TYR A 295 9.93 -8.60 9.11
C TYR A 295 10.86 -9.07 10.22
N LEU A 296 12.14 -8.83 10.04
CA LEU A 296 13.19 -9.18 11.00
C LEU A 296 13.60 -7.92 11.75
N ILE A 297 13.29 -7.89 13.04
CA ILE A 297 13.74 -6.85 13.98
C ILE A 297 15.05 -7.34 14.59
N GLU A 298 16.10 -6.53 14.50
CA GLU A 298 17.36 -6.74 15.21
C GLU A 298 17.24 -6.33 16.68
N SER A 299 16.69 -5.15 16.94
CA SER A 299 16.53 -4.65 18.30
C SER A 299 15.46 -3.56 18.40
N ILE A 300 15.00 -3.32 19.63
CA ILE A 300 14.07 -2.24 19.96
C ILE A 300 14.75 -1.37 21.01
N GLU A 301 14.98 -0.11 20.68
CA GLU A 301 15.57 0.89 21.58
C GLU A 301 14.47 1.86 22.03
N LYS A 302 14.17 1.92 23.32
CA LYS A 302 13.23 2.89 23.88
C LYS A 302 13.98 3.96 24.66
N ILE A 303 13.87 5.20 24.21
CA ILE A 303 14.53 6.37 24.79
C ILE A 303 13.47 7.23 25.49
N GLN A 304 13.64 7.45 26.79
CA GLN A 304 12.81 8.33 27.61
C GLN A 304 13.68 8.98 28.69
N LYS A 305 13.46 10.27 28.96
CA LYS A 305 14.13 11.02 30.02
C LYS A 305 13.71 10.56 31.42
#